data_AF-A0A935K230-F1
#
_entry.id   AF-A0A935K230-F1
#
_cell.length_a   1.000
_cell.length_b   1.000
_cell.length_c   1.000
_cell.angle_alpha   90.00
_cell.angle_beta   90.00
_cell.angle_gamma   90.00
#
_symmetry.space_group_name_H-M   'P 1'
#
loop_
_entity.id
_entity.type
_entity.pdbx_description
1 polymer ?
#
loop_
_entity_poly.entity_id
_entity_poly.type
_entity_poly.pdbx_seq_one_letter_code
_entity_poly.pdbx_strand_id
1 'polypeptide(L)'
;MPRTPKISGYSFLLLITLAAGCSNSPEKTTVAAPAPPPIVAVPYEEAVRKAAQDVLTNAKLPADQKFSLIIDPLVDGNTGQRTVATASMEKTFTDMVKANFQQLDLKPFNNEVVAQAPLIMVGTFTPINLQGKADGERDAYRICFALADLKTGKIISKGLARALPDGFDPTPLPFFRDMPVWSKDTAVDGYIKTCQGTKAGDPINPAYIDAVLASSTINEAMAAYQAKRYKDSLALYQSVLKNPAGNQARVHAGIYMNNQKLGRKPAAMKSFGELVNMGLATDRLAISFNFKPGATAFTPDQYPYGLWLTEIAKQAQRQTSCLEVAGHTRKGSSEQLDERLSLQRAEFVRQKLIATSPALAKRSTAQGYGSQKTLVGTGKGNDSDVLDQRIDFKKTAC
;
A
#
# COMPACT_ATOMS: atom_id res chain seq x y z
N MET A 1 -33.61 -21.57 -57.78
CA MET A 1 -34.03 -22.99 -57.96
C MET A 1 -33.20 -23.85 -56.99
N PRO A 2 -33.77 -24.87 -56.33
CA PRO A 2 -34.80 -24.71 -55.31
C PRO A 2 -34.55 -25.52 -54.01
N ARG A 3 -35.30 -25.12 -52.96
CA ARG A 3 -36.04 -25.95 -51.97
C ARG A 3 -35.29 -26.81 -50.93
N THR A 4 -35.48 -26.37 -49.68
CA THR A 4 -35.76 -27.20 -48.48
C THR A 4 -36.74 -28.36 -48.75
N PRO A 5 -36.69 -29.47 -47.99
CA PRO A 5 -37.53 -29.54 -46.80
C PRO A 5 -36.95 -30.27 -45.57
N LYS A 6 -37.57 -29.96 -44.43
CA LYS A 6 -37.53 -30.68 -43.14
C LYS A 6 -38.02 -32.13 -43.30
N ILE A 7 -37.64 -33.02 -42.38
CA ILE A 7 -38.54 -33.96 -41.69
C ILE A 7 -37.87 -34.46 -40.40
N SER A 8 -38.65 -34.43 -39.33
CA SER A 8 -38.41 -35.03 -38.01
C SER A 8 -38.89 -36.49 -38.06
N GLY A 9 -38.14 -37.42 -37.46
CA GLY A 9 -38.57 -38.81 -37.37
C GLY A 9 -37.73 -39.61 -36.38
N TYR A 10 -38.29 -39.82 -35.18
CA TYR A 10 -37.84 -40.83 -34.24
C TYR A 10 -37.96 -42.23 -34.86
N SER A 11 -36.93 -43.05 -34.74
CA SER A 11 -37.06 -44.51 -34.73
C SER A 11 -35.98 -45.14 -33.87
N PHE A 12 -36.47 -45.80 -32.82
CA PHE A 12 -35.81 -46.82 -32.01
C PHE A 12 -35.23 -47.92 -32.90
N LEU A 13 -34.02 -48.43 -32.63
CA LEU A 13 -33.75 -49.87 -32.66
C LEU A 13 -32.40 -50.26 -32.03
N LEU A 14 -32.51 -51.14 -31.03
CA LEU A 14 -31.71 -52.30 -30.66
C LEU A 14 -30.17 -52.25 -30.47
N LEU A 15 -29.82 -52.70 -29.26
CA LEU A 15 -28.56 -53.22 -28.74
C LEU A 15 -27.65 -53.94 -29.74
N ILE A 16 -26.35 -53.61 -29.68
CA ILE A 16 -25.27 -54.61 -29.74
C ILE A 16 -24.31 -54.37 -28.57
N THR A 17 -24.22 -55.39 -27.72
CA THR A 17 -23.30 -55.54 -26.59
C THR A 17 -21.86 -55.75 -27.06
N LEU A 18 -20.93 -54.89 -26.65
CA LEU A 18 -19.49 -55.13 -26.70
C LEU A 18 -18.97 -55.17 -25.25
N ALA A 19 -18.71 -56.39 -24.79
CA ALA A 19 -17.98 -56.65 -23.55
C ALA A 19 -16.49 -56.37 -23.78
N ALA A 20 -15.97 -55.31 -23.16
CA ALA A 20 -14.54 -55.09 -23.00
C ALA A 20 -14.25 -54.93 -21.51
N GLY A 21 -13.54 -55.91 -20.95
CA GLY A 21 -13.20 -55.98 -19.53
C GLY A 21 -12.35 -54.80 -19.10
N CYS A 22 -12.85 -54.03 -18.12
CA CYS A 22 -12.06 -53.03 -17.41
C CYS A 22 -11.31 -53.70 -16.27
N SER A 23 -9.98 -53.76 -16.39
CA SER A 23 -9.08 -54.01 -15.27
C SER A 23 -9.05 -52.76 -14.39
N ASN A 24 -9.80 -52.78 -13.29
CA ASN A 24 -9.78 -51.71 -12.28
C ASN A 24 -8.46 -51.73 -11.51
N SER A 25 -7.55 -50.81 -11.81
CA SER A 25 -6.52 -50.39 -10.86
C SER A 25 -7.17 -49.50 -9.80
N PRO A 26 -7.00 -49.76 -8.49
CA PRO A 26 -7.59 -48.92 -7.46
C PRO A 26 -6.91 -47.55 -7.46
N GLU A 27 -7.69 -46.53 -7.77
CA GLU A 27 -7.34 -45.12 -7.67
C GLU A 27 -6.97 -44.81 -6.21
N LYS A 28 -5.69 -44.48 -5.96
CA LYS A 28 -5.22 -44.00 -4.66
C LYS A 28 -6.00 -42.74 -4.31
N THR A 29 -6.94 -42.87 -3.38
CA THR A 29 -7.64 -41.75 -2.77
C THR A 29 -6.61 -40.88 -2.06
N THR A 30 -6.19 -39.78 -2.67
CA THR A 30 -5.42 -38.74 -1.99
C THR A 30 -6.37 -38.08 -0.98
N VAL A 31 -6.26 -38.49 0.28
CA VAL A 31 -6.89 -37.81 1.40
C VAL A 31 -6.37 -36.36 1.40
N ALA A 32 -7.27 -35.41 1.16
CA ALA A 32 -6.94 -33.99 1.24
C ALA A 32 -6.41 -33.71 2.65
N ALA A 33 -5.24 -33.05 2.73
CA ALA A 33 -4.68 -32.64 4.01
C ALA A 33 -5.72 -31.80 4.79
N PRO A 34 -5.87 -32.01 6.11
CA PRO A 34 -6.82 -31.23 6.91
C PRO A 34 -6.54 -29.73 6.77
N ALA A 35 -7.61 -28.96 6.58
CA ALA A 35 -7.52 -27.50 6.46
C ALA A 35 -6.81 -26.93 7.71
N PRO A 36 -5.88 -25.98 7.55
CA PRO A 36 -5.24 -25.33 8.69
C PRO A 36 -6.30 -24.76 9.64
N PRO A 37 -6.10 -24.85 10.97
CA PRO A 37 -7.02 -24.24 11.92
C PRO A 37 -7.15 -22.73 11.64
N PRO A 38 -8.36 -22.17 11.78
CA PRO A 38 -8.60 -20.75 11.52
C PRO A 38 -7.73 -19.88 12.44
N ILE A 39 -7.08 -18.85 11.89
CA ILE A 39 -6.29 -17.91 12.70
C ILE A 39 -7.25 -17.06 13.52
N VAL A 40 -7.28 -17.29 14.83
CA VAL A 40 -8.07 -16.51 15.78
C VAL A 40 -7.36 -15.19 16.09
N ALA A 41 -8.13 -14.10 16.19
CA ALA A 41 -7.60 -12.81 16.59
C ALA A 41 -7.31 -12.79 18.10
N VAL A 42 -6.10 -12.38 18.46
CA VAL A 42 -5.63 -12.23 19.85
C VAL A 42 -5.21 -10.78 20.11
N PRO A 43 -4.94 -10.36 21.36
CA PRO A 43 -4.44 -9.00 21.62
C PRO A 43 -3.20 -8.66 20.79
N TYR A 44 -3.08 -7.40 20.36
CA TYR A 44 -2.04 -6.93 19.44
C TYR A 44 -0.62 -7.41 19.80
N GLU A 45 -0.21 -7.19 21.06
CA GLU A 45 1.11 -7.54 21.56
C GLU A 45 1.39 -9.06 21.49
N GLU A 46 0.38 -9.88 21.78
CA GLU A 46 0.46 -11.33 21.69
C GLU A 46 0.57 -11.78 20.23
N ALA A 47 -0.25 -11.19 19.34
CA ALA A 47 -0.25 -11.50 17.92
C ALA A 47 1.10 -11.18 17.26
N VAL A 48 1.70 -10.02 17.61
CA VAL A 48 3.03 -9.63 17.13
C VAL A 48 4.09 -10.60 17.61
N ARG A 49 4.13 -10.92 18.92
CA ARG A 49 5.10 -11.87 19.47
C ARG A 49 4.97 -13.25 18.85
N LYS A 50 3.74 -13.74 18.68
CA LYS A 50 3.48 -15.02 18.02
C LYS A 50 4.02 -15.01 16.59
N ALA A 51 3.65 -14.02 15.77
CA ALA A 51 4.09 -13.96 14.39
C ALA A 51 5.63 -13.81 14.28
N ALA A 52 6.26 -13.03 15.16
CA ALA A 52 7.71 -12.87 15.22
C ALA A 52 8.41 -14.20 15.58
N GLN A 53 7.91 -14.91 16.57
CA GLN A 53 8.43 -16.22 16.96
C GLN A 53 8.27 -17.23 15.82
N ASP A 54 7.11 -17.25 15.17
CA ASP A 54 6.82 -18.17 14.07
C ASP A 54 7.75 -17.91 12.88
N VAL A 55 7.96 -16.64 12.45
CA VAL A 55 8.86 -16.35 11.32
C VAL A 55 10.31 -16.74 11.62
N LEU A 56 10.77 -16.53 12.85
CA LEU A 56 12.16 -16.82 13.24
C LEU A 56 12.41 -18.33 13.41
N THR A 57 11.48 -19.05 14.03
CA THR A 57 11.61 -20.51 14.23
C THR A 57 11.43 -21.30 12.94
N ASN A 58 10.45 -20.92 12.11
CA ASN A 58 10.18 -21.62 10.84
C ASN A 58 11.30 -21.46 9.81
N ALA A 59 12.17 -20.45 9.98
CA ALA A 59 13.33 -20.26 9.10
C ALA A 59 14.36 -21.39 9.23
N LYS A 60 14.37 -22.13 10.35
CA LYS A 60 15.28 -23.26 10.62
C LYS A 60 16.74 -22.93 10.30
N LEU A 61 17.16 -21.70 10.62
CA LEU A 61 18.53 -21.26 10.38
C LEU A 61 19.49 -22.04 11.30
N PRO A 62 20.62 -22.55 10.76
CA PRO A 62 21.63 -23.23 11.56
C PRO A 62 22.14 -22.36 12.70
N ALA A 63 22.17 -22.90 13.92
CA ALA A 63 22.56 -22.16 15.12
C ALA A 63 24.08 -21.88 15.19
N ASP A 64 24.88 -22.67 14.49
CA ASP A 64 26.34 -22.58 14.39
C ASP A 64 26.82 -21.55 13.34
N GLN A 65 25.92 -21.04 12.49
CA GLN A 65 26.24 -20.04 11.48
C GLN A 65 25.80 -18.64 11.93
N LYS A 66 26.42 -17.60 11.37
CA LYS A 66 26.01 -16.20 11.58
C LYS A 66 25.43 -15.63 10.30
N PHE A 67 24.27 -14.97 10.42
CA PHE A 67 23.58 -14.32 9.31
C PHE A 67 23.40 -12.85 9.61
N SER A 68 23.82 -11.99 8.69
CA SER A 68 23.43 -10.58 8.75
C SER A 68 21.94 -10.45 8.44
N LEU A 69 21.23 -9.70 9.27
CA LEU A 69 19.80 -9.43 9.14
C LEU A 69 19.57 -7.92 9.13
N ILE A 70 18.90 -7.45 8.09
CA ILE A 70 18.34 -6.10 8.03
C ILE A 70 16.82 -6.16 8.17
N ILE A 71 16.25 -5.08 8.67
CA ILE A 71 14.80 -4.90 8.75
C ILE A 71 14.45 -3.70 7.86
N ASP A 72 13.73 -3.96 6.77
CA ASP A 72 13.12 -2.87 6.02
C ASP A 72 11.89 -2.41 6.82
N PRO A 73 11.78 -1.10 7.12
CA PRO A 73 10.75 -0.60 8.00
C PRO A 73 9.32 -1.07 7.71
N LEU A 74 8.64 -1.49 8.77
CA LEU A 74 7.31 -2.08 8.66
C LEU A 74 6.27 -1.05 8.26
N VAL A 75 5.29 -1.46 7.45
CA VAL A 75 4.26 -0.55 6.89
C VAL A 75 2.84 -1.07 7.10
N ASP A 76 1.89 -0.15 7.04
CA ASP A 76 0.48 -0.47 6.89
C ASP A 76 0.24 -1.11 5.50
N GLY A 77 -0.45 -2.24 5.47
CA GLY A 77 -0.63 -3.01 4.23
C GLY A 77 -1.60 -2.41 3.21
N ASN A 78 -2.38 -1.40 3.59
CA ASN A 78 -3.32 -0.73 2.68
C ASN A 78 -2.70 0.52 2.05
N THR A 79 -1.96 1.27 2.86
CA THR A 79 -1.43 2.60 2.52
C THR A 79 0.07 2.59 2.24
N GLY A 80 0.81 1.60 2.74
CA GLY A 80 2.27 1.59 2.68
C GLY A 80 2.94 2.62 3.60
N GLN A 81 2.18 3.28 4.47
CA GLN A 81 2.73 4.25 5.43
C GLN A 81 3.27 3.55 6.68
N ARG A 82 4.26 4.17 7.33
CA ARG A 82 4.64 3.77 8.69
C ARG A 82 3.77 4.49 9.71
N THR A 83 3.33 3.74 10.70
CA THR A 83 2.56 4.19 11.86
C THR A 83 3.30 3.89 13.16
N VAL A 84 2.84 4.46 14.27
CA VAL A 84 3.34 4.12 15.61
C VAL A 84 3.22 2.60 15.86
N ALA A 85 2.11 1.97 15.49
CA ALA A 85 1.92 0.53 15.58
C ALA A 85 2.94 -0.28 14.77
N THR A 86 3.24 0.12 13.53
CA THR A 86 4.25 -0.61 12.73
C THR A 86 5.65 -0.47 13.31
N ALA A 87 5.99 0.70 13.88
CA ALA A 87 7.26 0.91 14.55
C ALA A 87 7.37 0.11 15.87
N SER A 88 6.27 0.01 16.64
CA SER A 88 6.21 -0.87 17.82
C SER A 88 6.39 -2.34 17.44
N MET A 89 5.74 -2.78 16.36
CA MET A 89 5.86 -4.14 15.82
C MET A 89 7.31 -4.48 15.42
N GLU A 90 8.00 -3.53 14.76
CA GLU A 90 9.42 -3.63 14.40
C GLU A 90 10.32 -3.74 15.64
N LYS A 91 10.02 -2.94 16.68
CA LYS A 91 10.74 -2.99 17.96
C LYS A 91 10.59 -4.36 18.63
N THR A 92 9.37 -4.88 18.73
CA THR A 92 9.11 -6.20 19.33
C THR A 92 9.86 -7.32 18.62
N PHE A 93 9.90 -7.31 17.28
CA PHE A 93 10.71 -8.26 16.51
C PHE A 93 12.21 -8.10 16.82
N THR A 94 12.71 -6.88 16.81
CA THR A 94 14.12 -6.56 17.09
C THR A 94 14.55 -7.05 18.46
N ASP A 95 13.74 -6.79 19.48
CA ASP A 95 14.01 -7.22 20.87
C ASP A 95 14.04 -8.75 20.97
N MET A 96 13.13 -9.44 20.28
CA MET A 96 13.08 -10.91 20.24
C MET A 96 14.32 -11.51 19.57
N VAL A 97 14.78 -10.94 18.45
CA VAL A 97 16.00 -11.38 17.78
C VAL A 97 17.20 -11.25 18.72
N LYS A 98 17.36 -10.08 19.35
CA LYS A 98 18.48 -9.82 20.29
C LYS A 98 18.48 -10.76 21.49
N ALA A 99 17.31 -11.08 22.03
CA ALA A 99 17.18 -11.94 23.20
C ALA A 99 17.39 -13.42 22.87
N ASN A 100 16.82 -13.91 21.77
CA ASN A 100 16.58 -15.34 21.58
C ASN A 100 17.23 -15.95 20.33
N PHE A 101 17.74 -15.14 19.40
CA PHE A 101 18.25 -15.61 18.10
C PHE A 101 19.65 -15.06 17.81
N GLN A 102 20.63 -15.47 18.62
CA GLN A 102 22.01 -14.97 18.57
C GLN A 102 22.74 -15.23 17.24
N GLN A 103 22.25 -16.15 16.41
CA GLN A 103 22.75 -16.40 15.06
C GLN A 103 22.43 -15.26 14.06
N LEU A 104 21.46 -14.39 14.38
CA LEU A 104 21.06 -13.25 13.57
C LEU A 104 21.75 -11.98 14.08
N ASP A 105 22.62 -11.41 13.25
CA ASP A 105 23.32 -10.16 13.51
C ASP A 105 22.54 -8.99 12.87
N LEU A 106 21.85 -8.21 13.70
CA LEU A 106 21.04 -7.08 13.23
C LEU A 106 21.93 -5.94 12.73
N LYS A 107 21.74 -5.57 11.47
CA LYS A 107 22.44 -4.48 10.80
C LYS A 107 21.49 -3.33 10.43
N PRO A 108 22.01 -2.09 10.29
CA PRO A 108 21.20 -0.96 9.83
C PRO A 108 20.70 -1.18 8.40
N PHE A 109 19.47 -0.77 8.13
CA PHE A 109 18.93 -0.74 6.78
C PHE A 109 19.42 0.50 6.03
N ASN A 110 20.61 0.39 5.44
CA ASN A 110 21.27 1.41 4.64
C ASN A 110 21.89 0.80 3.37
N ASN A 111 22.39 1.67 2.48
CA ASN A 111 22.92 1.26 1.19
C ASN A 111 24.09 0.26 1.30
N GLU A 112 25.03 0.53 2.20
CA GLU A 112 26.26 -0.25 2.40
C GLU A 112 25.97 -1.71 2.78
N VAL A 113 25.03 -1.92 3.72
CA VAL A 113 24.68 -3.26 4.19
C VAL A 113 23.82 -3.97 3.16
N VAL A 114 22.84 -3.29 2.54
CA VAL A 114 21.97 -3.91 1.51
C VAL A 114 22.78 -4.41 0.32
N ALA A 115 23.84 -3.70 -0.08
CA ALA A 115 24.74 -4.12 -1.16
C ALA A 115 25.45 -5.46 -0.89
N GLN A 116 25.53 -5.91 0.36
CA GLN A 116 26.12 -7.19 0.74
C GLN A 116 25.12 -8.36 0.69
N ALA A 117 23.88 -8.09 0.26
CA ALA A 117 22.77 -9.06 0.15
C ALA A 117 22.53 -9.89 1.44
N PRO A 118 22.29 -9.23 2.60
CA PRO A 118 21.96 -9.91 3.85
C PRO A 118 20.57 -10.57 3.79
N LEU A 119 20.20 -11.29 4.86
CA LEU A 119 18.80 -11.61 5.09
C LEU A 119 18.01 -10.33 5.34
N ILE A 120 16.77 -10.28 4.86
CA ILE A 120 15.87 -9.13 5.02
C ILE A 120 14.56 -9.57 5.66
N MET A 121 14.16 -8.88 6.71
CA MET A 121 12.81 -9.00 7.27
C MET A 121 11.96 -7.85 6.76
N VAL A 122 10.79 -8.21 6.23
CA VAL A 122 9.70 -7.29 5.90
C VAL A 122 8.48 -7.66 6.72
N GLY A 123 7.69 -6.66 7.10
CA GLY A 123 6.42 -6.88 7.77
C GLY A 123 5.34 -5.86 7.44
N THR A 124 4.10 -6.31 7.54
CA THR A 124 2.91 -5.48 7.31
C THR A 124 1.89 -5.65 8.42
N PHE A 125 1.24 -4.56 8.80
CA PHE A 125 0.07 -4.56 9.68
C PHE A 125 -1.13 -4.05 8.87
N THR A 126 -2.18 -4.85 8.69
CA THR A 126 -3.24 -4.54 7.72
C THR A 126 -4.62 -4.68 8.34
N PRO A 127 -5.44 -3.63 8.38
CA PRO A 127 -6.82 -3.78 8.84
C PRO A 127 -7.62 -4.61 7.83
N ILE A 128 -8.41 -5.56 8.33
CA ILE A 128 -9.19 -6.51 7.53
C ILE A 128 -10.56 -6.78 8.16
N ASN A 129 -11.51 -7.21 7.34
CA ASN A 129 -12.81 -7.71 7.79
C ASN A 129 -12.72 -9.18 8.27
N LEU A 130 -13.84 -9.70 8.81
CA LEU A 130 -13.98 -11.10 9.23
C LEU A 130 -13.69 -12.12 8.11
N GLN A 131 -13.83 -11.74 6.84
CA GLN A 131 -13.49 -12.59 5.68
C GLN A 131 -12.00 -12.49 5.30
N GLY A 132 -11.18 -11.76 6.06
CA GLY A 132 -9.75 -11.59 5.84
C GLY A 132 -9.40 -10.68 4.66
N LYS A 133 -10.36 -9.89 4.17
CA LYS A 133 -10.17 -8.93 3.08
C LYS A 133 -9.91 -7.54 3.65
N ALA A 134 -9.19 -6.71 2.87
CA ALA A 134 -8.83 -5.34 3.24
C ALA A 134 -9.94 -4.30 2.94
N ASP A 135 -11.13 -4.74 2.54
CA ASP A 135 -12.30 -3.92 2.26
C ASP A 135 -13.36 -4.02 3.37
N GLY A 136 -14.33 -3.11 3.40
CA GLY A 136 -15.43 -3.14 4.37
C GLY A 136 -15.02 -2.81 5.82
N GLU A 137 -15.69 -3.41 6.80
CA GLU A 137 -15.42 -3.18 8.23
C GLU A 137 -14.04 -3.70 8.64
N ARG A 138 -13.46 -3.12 9.71
CA ARG A 138 -12.10 -3.46 10.20
C ARG A 138 -12.21 -4.26 11.48
N ASP A 139 -12.64 -5.51 11.34
CA ASP A 139 -12.93 -6.41 12.46
C ASP A 139 -11.67 -6.98 13.12
N ALA A 140 -10.56 -7.04 12.37
CA ALA A 140 -9.28 -7.53 12.85
C ALA A 140 -8.13 -6.88 12.09
N TYR A 141 -6.90 -7.18 12.51
CA TYR A 141 -5.69 -6.83 11.79
C TYR A 141 -4.89 -8.06 11.42
N ARG A 142 -4.47 -8.14 10.16
CA ARG A 142 -3.50 -9.12 9.68
C ARG A 142 -2.09 -8.61 9.98
N ILE A 143 -1.35 -9.40 10.74
CA ILE A 143 0.10 -9.28 10.85
C ILE A 143 0.73 -10.26 9.87
N CYS A 144 1.68 -9.76 9.10
CA CYS A 144 2.58 -10.59 8.33
C CYS A 144 4.02 -10.18 8.62
N PHE A 145 4.86 -11.17 8.88
CA PHE A 145 6.31 -11.09 8.76
C PHE A 145 6.78 -12.05 7.66
N ALA A 146 7.72 -11.61 6.84
CA ALA A 146 8.45 -12.43 5.89
C ALA A 146 9.94 -12.25 6.14
N LEU A 147 10.65 -13.36 6.29
CA LEU A 147 12.10 -13.38 6.23
C LEU A 147 12.49 -13.88 4.85
N ALA A 148 13.35 -13.14 4.17
CA ALA A 148 13.83 -13.45 2.83
C ALA A 148 15.35 -13.35 2.77
N ASP A 149 15.94 -14.03 1.79
CA ASP A 149 17.36 -13.98 1.49
C ASP A 149 17.58 -13.17 0.22
N LEU A 150 18.24 -12.01 0.35
CA LEU A 150 18.54 -11.16 -0.80
C LEU A 150 19.52 -11.80 -1.78
N LYS A 151 20.36 -12.75 -1.32
CA LYS A 151 21.32 -13.43 -2.18
C LYS A 151 20.64 -14.40 -3.13
N THR A 152 19.65 -15.14 -2.65
CA THR A 152 18.88 -16.08 -3.49
C THR A 152 17.61 -15.47 -4.07
N GLY A 153 17.17 -14.31 -3.57
CA GLY A 153 15.95 -13.64 -3.98
C GLY A 153 14.68 -14.40 -3.53
N LYS A 154 14.77 -15.22 -2.48
CA LYS A 154 13.67 -16.12 -2.04
C LYS A 154 13.21 -15.83 -0.63
N ILE A 155 11.92 -16.08 -0.39
CA ILE A 155 11.34 -16.11 0.94
C ILE A 155 11.81 -17.37 1.66
N ILE A 156 12.40 -17.22 2.85
CA ILE A 156 12.84 -18.34 3.68
C ILE A 156 11.74 -18.74 4.67
N SER A 157 11.04 -17.76 5.24
CA SER A 157 10.08 -18.02 6.31
C SER A 157 8.97 -16.98 6.39
N LYS A 158 7.85 -17.39 6.99
CA LYS A 158 6.66 -16.58 7.23
C LYS A 158 6.22 -16.70 8.69
N GLY A 159 5.74 -15.59 9.24
CA GLY A 159 5.03 -15.55 10.51
C GLY A 159 3.76 -14.73 10.35
N LEU A 160 2.62 -15.33 10.67
CA LEU A 160 1.31 -14.73 10.44
C LEU A 160 0.50 -14.78 11.73
N ALA A 161 -0.21 -13.69 12.02
CA ALA A 161 -1.17 -13.64 13.12
C ALA A 161 -2.36 -12.73 12.78
N ARG A 162 -3.38 -12.82 13.63
CA ARG A 162 -4.50 -11.90 13.66
C ARG A 162 -4.50 -11.17 15.00
N ALA A 163 -4.56 -9.85 14.94
CA ALA A 163 -4.73 -9.01 16.11
C ALA A 163 -6.18 -8.50 16.20
N LEU A 164 -6.69 -8.35 17.42
CA LEU A 164 -7.88 -7.57 17.71
C LEU A 164 -7.66 -6.09 17.30
N PRO A 165 -8.72 -5.32 17.02
CA PRO A 165 -8.61 -3.94 16.52
C PRO A 165 -8.16 -2.91 17.57
N ASP A 166 -7.99 -3.33 18.82
CA ASP A 166 -7.61 -2.49 19.95
C ASP A 166 -6.17 -2.76 20.43
N GLY A 167 -5.64 -1.84 21.24
CA GLY A 167 -4.34 -2.00 21.91
C GLY A 167 -3.12 -1.54 21.12
N PHE A 168 -3.31 -0.74 20.06
CA PHE A 168 -2.21 -0.12 19.31
C PHE A 168 -2.59 1.29 18.80
N ASP A 169 -1.57 2.07 18.42
CA ASP A 169 -1.72 3.41 17.86
C ASP A 169 -1.48 3.40 16.33
N PRO A 170 -2.53 3.53 15.49
CA PRO A 170 -2.39 3.57 14.04
C PRO A 170 -1.95 4.94 13.49
N THR A 171 -1.61 5.92 14.33
CA THR A 171 -1.21 7.25 13.87
C THR A 171 0.02 7.18 12.96
N PRO A 172 0.00 7.77 11.76
CA PRO A 172 1.17 7.82 10.88
C PRO A 172 2.35 8.53 11.54
N LEU A 173 3.57 8.09 11.23
CA LEU A 173 4.78 8.77 11.70
C LEU A 173 4.89 10.18 11.09
N PRO A 174 5.65 11.12 11.69
CA PRO A 174 5.64 12.54 11.31
C PRO A 174 5.85 12.82 9.82
N PHE A 175 6.76 12.09 9.16
CA PHE A 175 6.96 12.24 7.71
C PHE A 175 5.69 11.97 6.90
N PHE A 176 4.92 10.95 7.27
CA PHE A 176 3.67 10.60 6.58
C PHE A 176 2.51 11.53 6.94
N ARG A 177 2.52 12.12 8.15
CA ARG A 177 1.55 13.17 8.55
C ARG A 177 1.76 14.47 7.78
N ASP A 178 3.02 14.82 7.53
CA ASP A 178 3.39 16.02 6.76
C ASP A 178 3.17 15.81 5.24
N MET A 179 2.94 14.58 4.78
CA MET A 179 2.84 14.25 3.36
C MET A 179 1.46 14.67 2.81
N PRO A 180 1.39 15.66 1.91
CA PRO A 180 0.10 16.16 1.43
C PRO A 180 -0.54 15.32 0.33
N VAL A 181 0.28 14.50 -0.33
CA VAL A 181 -0.09 13.67 -1.46
C VAL A 181 0.25 12.24 -1.11
N TRP A 182 -0.77 11.38 -1.08
CA TRP A 182 -0.57 9.95 -1.10
C TRP A 182 -0.74 9.46 -2.53
N SER A 183 0.20 8.63 -2.97
CA SER A 183 0.08 7.94 -4.24
C SER A 183 0.61 6.54 -4.09
N LYS A 184 0.09 5.64 -4.92
CA LYS A 184 0.52 4.25 -4.92
C LYS A 184 1.94 4.17 -5.48
N ASP A 185 2.77 3.39 -4.80
CA ASP A 185 4.15 3.19 -5.19
C ASP A 185 4.36 1.71 -5.53
N THR A 186 4.85 1.43 -6.74
CA THR A 186 5.01 0.05 -7.22
C THR A 186 6.02 -0.75 -6.39
N ALA A 187 7.05 -0.10 -5.83
CA ALA A 187 8.02 -0.77 -4.97
C ALA A 187 7.40 -1.10 -3.60
N VAL A 188 6.60 -0.18 -3.05
CA VAL A 188 5.86 -0.41 -1.80
C VAL A 188 4.78 -1.49 -1.96
N ASP A 189 4.09 -1.51 -3.10
CA ASP A 189 3.19 -2.60 -3.47
C ASP A 189 3.93 -3.95 -3.56
N GLY A 190 5.11 -3.95 -4.15
CA GLY A 190 5.98 -5.11 -4.23
C GLY A 190 6.37 -5.60 -2.83
N TYR A 191 6.71 -4.69 -1.93
CA TYR A 191 7.00 -4.99 -0.52
C TYR A 191 5.79 -5.64 0.15
N ILE A 192 4.60 -5.06 0.00
CA ILE A 192 3.37 -5.56 0.63
C ILE A 192 3.04 -6.96 0.09
N LYS A 193 3.16 -7.17 -1.23
CA LYS A 193 2.95 -8.48 -1.86
C LYS A 193 3.99 -9.52 -1.44
N THR A 194 5.25 -9.11 -1.26
CA THR A 194 6.33 -9.95 -0.71
C THR A 194 5.94 -10.45 0.68
N CYS A 195 5.21 -9.67 1.47
CA CYS A 195 4.66 -10.17 2.72
C CYS A 195 3.35 -10.97 2.53
N GLN A 196 2.32 -10.40 1.93
CA GLN A 196 0.96 -10.94 2.06
C GLN A 196 0.57 -11.99 1.01
N GLY A 197 1.35 -12.11 -0.07
CA GLY A 197 1.02 -12.95 -1.22
C GLY A 197 2.02 -14.07 -1.51
N THR A 198 2.90 -14.40 -0.58
CA THR A 198 3.99 -15.38 -0.74
C THR A 198 4.03 -16.39 0.40
N LYS A 199 4.65 -17.54 0.12
CA LYS A 199 5.06 -18.57 1.10
C LYS A 199 6.57 -18.81 1.03
N ALA A 200 7.10 -19.57 1.98
CA ALA A 200 8.49 -20.00 1.94
C ALA A 200 8.81 -20.74 0.63
N GLY A 201 9.96 -20.43 0.04
CA GLY A 201 10.41 -20.91 -1.27
C GLY A 201 10.01 -20.04 -2.46
N ASP A 202 9.00 -19.19 -2.33
CA ASP A 202 8.59 -18.27 -3.39
C ASP A 202 9.64 -17.16 -3.61
N PRO A 203 9.70 -16.56 -4.82
CA PRO A 203 10.55 -15.40 -5.07
C PRO A 203 10.05 -14.15 -4.34
N ILE A 204 10.99 -13.27 -3.99
CA ILE A 204 10.70 -11.89 -3.59
C ILE A 204 10.06 -11.15 -4.79
N ASN A 205 9.12 -10.24 -4.53
CA ASN A 205 8.48 -9.51 -5.62
C ASN A 205 9.53 -8.68 -6.39
N PRO A 206 9.59 -8.78 -7.74
CA PRO A 206 10.61 -8.10 -8.55
C PRO A 206 10.61 -6.58 -8.35
N ALA A 207 9.43 -5.95 -8.30
CA ALA A 207 9.32 -4.51 -8.11
C ALA A 207 9.89 -4.03 -6.76
N TYR A 208 9.97 -4.92 -5.77
CA TYR A 208 10.56 -4.61 -4.48
C TYR A 208 12.06 -4.87 -4.45
N ILE A 209 12.51 -6.07 -4.86
CA ILE A 209 13.93 -6.42 -4.83
C ILE A 209 14.76 -5.50 -5.73
N ASP A 210 14.24 -5.11 -6.90
CA ASP A 210 14.92 -4.17 -7.81
C ASP A 210 15.04 -2.75 -7.20
N ALA A 211 14.17 -2.43 -6.24
CA ALA A 211 14.10 -1.14 -5.58
C ALA A 211 14.69 -1.14 -4.16
N VAL A 212 15.13 -2.28 -3.61
CA VAL A 212 15.52 -2.40 -2.19
C VAL A 212 16.69 -1.48 -1.83
N LEU A 213 17.65 -1.32 -2.74
CA LEU A 213 18.77 -0.40 -2.54
C LEU A 213 18.28 1.05 -2.48
N ALA A 214 17.35 1.44 -3.36
CA ALA A 214 16.73 2.76 -3.32
C ALA A 214 15.90 2.95 -2.04
N SER A 215 15.16 1.93 -1.60
CA SER A 215 14.40 1.93 -0.34
C SER A 215 15.29 2.21 0.87
N SER A 216 16.50 1.65 0.91
CA SER A 216 17.45 1.89 2.01
C SER A 216 17.89 3.36 2.09
N THR A 217 18.22 3.98 0.95
CA THR A 217 18.60 5.40 0.90
C THR A 217 17.40 6.32 1.17
N ILE A 218 16.19 5.93 0.77
CA ILE A 218 14.94 6.62 1.13
C ILE A 218 14.73 6.58 2.64
N ASN A 219 15.00 5.46 3.30
CA ASN A 219 14.92 5.33 4.76
C ASN A 219 15.91 6.29 5.45
N GLU A 220 17.15 6.37 4.96
CA GLU A 220 18.14 7.35 5.46
C GLU A 220 17.67 8.80 5.26
N ALA A 221 17.06 9.10 4.11
CA ALA A 221 16.51 10.42 3.81
C ALA A 221 15.36 10.79 4.76
N MET A 222 14.47 9.83 5.07
CA MET A 222 13.37 10.01 6.03
C MET A 222 13.90 10.25 7.45
N ALA A 223 14.92 9.49 7.88
CA ALA A 223 15.56 9.69 9.17
C ALA A 223 16.19 11.09 9.29
N ALA A 224 16.87 11.55 8.22
CA ALA A 224 17.40 12.92 8.16
C ALA A 224 16.30 14.00 8.21
N TYR A 225 15.15 13.78 7.54
CA TYR A 225 14.00 14.70 7.59
C TYR A 225 13.45 14.81 9.02
N GLN A 226 13.25 13.67 9.69
CA GLN A 226 12.75 13.61 11.06
C GLN A 226 13.71 14.28 12.05
N ALA A 227 15.01 14.13 11.82
CA ALA A 227 16.06 14.84 12.56
C ALA A 227 16.18 16.33 12.20
N LYS A 228 15.27 16.87 11.37
CA LYS A 228 15.27 18.27 10.88
C LYS A 228 16.52 18.64 10.06
N ARG A 229 17.30 17.65 9.60
CA ARG A 229 18.44 17.83 8.70
C ARG A 229 17.95 17.89 7.25
N TYR A 230 17.17 18.93 6.94
CA TYR A 230 16.46 19.02 5.66
C TYR A 230 17.37 19.12 4.43
N LYS A 231 18.58 19.70 4.58
CA LYS A 231 19.57 19.74 3.49
C LYS A 231 20.09 18.34 3.16
N ASP A 232 20.46 17.56 4.18
CA ASP A 232 20.96 16.19 4.03
C ASP A 232 19.87 15.27 3.48
N SER A 233 18.65 15.37 4.04
CA SER A 233 17.49 14.62 3.56
C SER A 233 17.19 14.91 2.09
N LEU A 234 17.21 16.19 1.70
CA LEU A 234 17.02 16.58 0.30
C LEU A 234 18.09 15.97 -0.61
N ALA A 235 19.37 16.01 -0.21
CA ALA A 235 20.47 15.45 -0.99
C ALA A 235 20.32 13.93 -1.17
N LEU A 236 19.90 13.21 -0.13
CA LEU A 236 19.64 11.77 -0.18
C LEU A 236 18.47 11.43 -1.10
N TYR A 237 17.35 12.16 -1.03
CA TYR A 237 16.25 11.94 -1.97
C TYR A 237 16.66 12.23 -3.41
N GLN A 238 17.43 13.29 -3.65
CA GLN A 238 17.92 13.62 -4.99
C GLN A 238 18.91 12.58 -5.53
N SER A 239 19.74 11.97 -4.67
CA SER A 239 20.67 10.92 -5.10
C SER A 239 19.94 9.66 -5.55
N VAL A 240 18.79 9.34 -4.94
CA VAL A 240 17.95 8.19 -5.33
C VAL A 240 17.46 8.32 -6.77
N LEU A 241 17.14 9.54 -7.23
CA LEU A 241 16.68 9.80 -8.61
C LEU A 241 17.75 9.54 -9.69
N LYS A 242 19.02 9.32 -9.33
CA LYS A 242 20.06 8.92 -10.28
C LYS A 242 19.86 7.49 -10.81
N ASN A 243 19.07 6.68 -10.11
CA ASN A 243 18.68 5.34 -10.52
C ASN A 243 17.20 5.34 -10.95
N PRO A 244 16.83 4.78 -12.11
CA PRO A 244 15.43 4.65 -12.53
C PRO A 244 14.53 3.97 -11.49
N ALA A 245 15.03 2.97 -10.76
CA ALA A 245 14.29 2.30 -9.69
C ALA A 245 13.95 3.26 -8.53
N GLY A 246 14.67 4.38 -8.40
CA GLY A 246 14.43 5.43 -7.43
C GLY A 246 13.40 6.47 -7.85
N ASN A 247 12.91 6.46 -9.09
CA ASN A 247 11.86 7.39 -9.54
C ASN A 247 10.49 7.00 -8.98
N GLN A 248 10.29 7.32 -7.71
CA GLN A 248 9.18 6.87 -6.86
C GLN A 248 8.39 8.05 -6.31
N ALA A 249 7.08 7.90 -6.10
CA ALA A 249 6.24 8.98 -5.61
C ALA A 249 6.72 9.49 -4.23
N ARG A 250 7.09 8.59 -3.32
CA ARG A 250 7.63 8.95 -2.00
C ARG A 250 8.94 9.76 -2.06
N VAL A 251 9.72 9.62 -3.13
CA VAL A 251 10.96 10.40 -3.34
C VAL A 251 10.61 11.84 -3.71
N HIS A 252 9.70 12.04 -4.68
CA HIS A 252 9.24 13.39 -5.05
C HIS A 252 8.45 14.06 -3.91
N ALA A 253 7.74 13.30 -3.07
CA ALA A 253 7.16 13.82 -1.84
C ALA A 253 8.23 14.31 -0.85
N GLY A 254 9.27 13.51 -0.63
CA GLY A 254 10.41 13.90 0.19
C GLY A 254 11.12 15.16 -0.32
N ILE A 255 11.35 15.28 -1.62
CA ILE A 255 11.96 16.46 -2.25
C ILE A 255 11.05 17.69 -2.10
N TYR A 256 9.74 17.54 -2.34
CA TYR A 256 8.76 18.61 -2.12
C TYR A 256 8.81 19.11 -0.67
N MET A 257 8.66 18.21 0.30
CA MET A 257 8.61 18.53 1.72
C MET A 257 9.89 19.21 2.20
N ASN A 258 11.06 18.69 1.82
CA ASN A 258 12.33 19.30 2.17
C ASN A 258 12.50 20.70 1.57
N ASN A 259 12.14 20.89 0.29
CA ASN A 259 12.20 22.22 -0.32
C ASN A 259 11.24 23.22 0.36
N GLN A 260 10.07 22.77 0.81
CA GLN A 260 9.16 23.61 1.60
C GLN A 260 9.79 24.02 2.93
N LYS A 261 10.37 23.07 3.69
CA LYS A 261 11.07 23.37 4.96
C LYS A 261 12.28 24.29 4.78
N LEU A 262 12.90 24.28 3.60
CA LEU A 262 14.02 25.14 3.21
C LEU A 262 13.60 26.47 2.57
N GLY A 263 12.29 26.75 2.44
CA GLY A 263 11.78 27.97 1.79
C GLY A 263 11.97 28.04 0.26
N ARG A 264 12.35 26.94 -0.38
CA ARG A 264 12.66 26.84 -1.82
C ARG A 264 11.39 26.58 -2.64
N LYS A 265 10.46 27.53 -2.63
CA LYS A 265 9.11 27.38 -3.23
C LYS A 265 9.11 26.91 -4.70
N PRO A 266 9.94 27.44 -5.63
CA PRO A 266 9.92 26.97 -7.02
C PRO A 266 10.36 25.52 -7.16
N ALA A 267 11.39 25.10 -6.43
CA ALA A 267 11.88 23.72 -6.43
C ALA A 267 10.86 22.75 -5.80
N ALA A 268 10.18 23.19 -4.73
CA ALA A 268 9.07 22.44 -4.16
C ALA A 268 7.97 22.21 -5.21
N MET A 269 7.48 23.27 -5.85
CA MET A 269 6.40 23.14 -6.84
C MET A 269 6.80 22.33 -8.07
N LYS A 270 8.07 22.34 -8.48
CA LYS A 270 8.57 21.43 -9.52
C LYS A 270 8.38 19.97 -9.10
N SER A 271 8.81 19.61 -7.88
CA SER A 271 8.66 18.26 -7.33
C SER A 271 7.19 17.86 -7.13
N PHE A 272 6.34 18.82 -6.75
CA PHE A 272 4.89 18.60 -6.68
C PHE A 272 4.29 18.30 -8.05
N GLY A 273 4.74 18.98 -9.11
CA GLY A 273 4.32 18.67 -10.48
C GLY A 273 4.65 17.24 -10.91
N GLU A 274 5.83 16.72 -10.52
CA GLU A 274 6.19 15.31 -10.78
C GLU A 274 5.28 14.35 -10.02
N LEU A 275 4.97 14.61 -8.74
CA LEU A 275 4.00 13.84 -7.97
C LEU A 275 2.64 13.76 -8.65
N VAL A 276 2.13 14.91 -9.10
CA VAL A 276 0.85 15.00 -9.80
C VAL A 276 0.90 14.19 -11.09
N ASN A 277 1.97 14.34 -11.88
CA ASN A 277 2.14 13.60 -13.12
C ASN A 277 2.16 12.08 -12.90
N MET A 278 2.92 11.60 -11.90
CA MET A 278 2.97 10.18 -11.54
C MET A 278 1.62 9.65 -11.04
N GLY A 279 0.94 10.42 -10.18
CA GLY A 279 -0.35 10.02 -9.64
C GLY A 279 -1.45 9.97 -10.70
N LEU A 280 -1.47 10.93 -11.64
CA LEU A 280 -2.37 10.90 -12.80
C LEU A 280 -2.03 9.76 -13.75
N ALA A 281 -0.75 9.44 -13.97
CA ALA A 281 -0.35 8.33 -14.82
C ALA A 281 -0.85 6.97 -14.29
N THR A 282 -1.03 6.84 -12.97
CA THR A 282 -1.37 5.59 -12.27
C THR A 282 -2.80 5.55 -11.69
N ASP A 283 -3.65 6.54 -12.00
CA ASP A 283 -5.04 6.66 -11.53
C ASP A 283 -5.21 6.74 -10.01
N ARG A 284 -4.20 7.26 -9.33
CA ARG A 284 -4.07 7.19 -7.87
C ARG A 284 -3.36 8.42 -7.29
N LEU A 285 -3.74 9.60 -7.76
CA LEU A 285 -3.34 10.86 -7.11
C LEU A 285 -4.35 11.20 -6.01
N ALA A 286 -3.95 11.02 -4.76
CA ALA A 286 -4.80 11.25 -3.60
C ALA A 286 -4.24 12.42 -2.79
N ILE A 287 -5.00 13.50 -2.63
CA ILE A 287 -4.51 14.73 -1.99
C ILE A 287 -5.38 15.07 -0.80
N SER A 288 -4.74 15.27 0.36
CA SER A 288 -5.41 15.73 1.57
C SER A 288 -5.60 17.25 1.52
N PHE A 289 -6.86 17.66 1.37
CA PHE A 289 -7.28 19.05 1.51
C PHE A 289 -7.97 19.23 2.87
N ASN A 290 -7.49 20.18 3.66
CA ASN A 290 -8.06 20.48 4.96
C ASN A 290 -9.22 21.44 4.78
N PHE A 291 -10.40 20.87 4.59
CA PHE A 291 -11.67 21.58 4.57
C PHE A 291 -12.12 21.98 5.97
N LYS A 292 -12.81 23.12 6.09
CA LYS A 292 -13.52 23.47 7.33
C LYS A 292 -14.56 22.36 7.66
N PRO A 293 -14.79 22.05 8.95
CA PRO A 293 -15.79 21.05 9.35
C PRO A 293 -17.15 21.32 8.71
N GLY A 294 -17.77 20.29 8.12
CA GLY A 294 -19.08 20.40 7.46
C GLY A 294 -19.17 21.34 6.26
N ALA A 295 -18.04 21.84 5.73
CA ALA A 295 -18.02 22.84 4.66
C ALA A 295 -17.05 22.47 3.53
N THR A 296 -17.12 23.25 2.44
CA THR A 296 -16.28 23.12 1.23
C THR A 296 -15.10 24.09 1.20
N ALA A 297 -15.10 25.13 2.02
CA ALA A 297 -13.98 26.07 2.10
C ALA A 297 -12.77 25.41 2.76
N PHE A 298 -11.57 25.69 2.25
CA PHE A 298 -10.33 25.29 2.91
C PHE A 298 -10.13 26.03 4.24
N THR A 299 -9.47 25.37 5.18
CA THR A 299 -8.86 26.01 6.34
C THR A 299 -7.67 26.85 5.86
N PRO A 300 -7.48 28.07 6.40
CA PRO A 300 -6.31 28.89 6.07
C PRO A 300 -4.98 28.23 6.44
N ASP A 301 -3.90 28.67 5.77
CA ASP A 301 -2.53 28.68 6.30
C ASP A 301 -1.73 27.38 6.45
N GLN A 302 -2.21 26.22 5.99
CA GLN A 302 -1.40 25.00 6.08
C GLN A 302 -0.59 24.66 4.81
N TYR A 303 -1.18 24.85 3.63
CA TYR A 303 -0.56 24.46 2.36
C TYR A 303 -0.92 25.43 1.23
N PRO A 304 -0.08 25.54 0.18
CA PRO A 304 -0.35 26.45 -0.94
C PRO A 304 -1.37 25.85 -1.92
N TYR A 305 -2.60 25.60 -1.44
CA TYR A 305 -3.64 24.90 -2.21
C TYR A 305 -3.91 25.54 -3.58
N GLY A 306 -3.85 26.87 -3.69
CA GLY A 306 -3.97 27.55 -4.99
C GLY A 306 -2.89 27.15 -5.99
N LEU A 307 -1.63 27.03 -5.54
CA LEU A 307 -0.53 26.58 -6.40
C LEU A 307 -0.65 25.10 -6.74
N TRP A 308 -1.10 24.27 -5.80
CA TRP A 308 -1.35 22.85 -6.08
C TRP A 308 -2.43 22.67 -7.13
N LEU A 309 -3.57 23.34 -6.97
CA LEU A 309 -4.68 23.27 -7.92
C LEU A 309 -4.27 23.78 -9.30
N THR A 310 -3.42 24.81 -9.37
CA THR A 310 -2.85 25.29 -10.63
C THR A 310 -1.99 24.23 -11.31
N GLU A 311 -1.10 23.58 -10.56
CA GLU A 311 -0.22 22.53 -11.12
C GLU A 311 -1.03 21.28 -11.52
N ILE A 312 -2.03 20.88 -10.72
CA ILE A 312 -2.94 19.77 -11.06
C ILE A 312 -3.70 20.07 -12.35
N ALA A 313 -4.27 21.28 -12.48
CA ALA A 313 -4.98 21.68 -13.69
C ALA A 313 -4.09 21.62 -14.93
N LYS A 314 -2.85 22.12 -14.82
CA LYS A 314 -1.85 22.11 -15.90
C LYS A 314 -1.44 20.70 -16.30
N GLN A 315 -1.21 19.80 -15.35
CA GLN A 315 -0.85 18.41 -15.66
C GLN A 315 -2.04 17.63 -16.23
N ALA A 316 -3.25 17.87 -15.71
CA ALA A 316 -4.48 17.25 -16.23
C ALA A 316 -4.78 17.67 -17.68
N GLN A 317 -4.54 18.94 -18.05
CA GLN A 317 -4.68 19.40 -19.44
C GLN A 317 -3.80 18.62 -20.43
N ARG A 318 -2.62 18.18 -19.99
CA ARG A 318 -1.65 17.44 -20.82
C ARG A 318 -2.05 15.99 -21.04
N GLN A 319 -2.93 15.45 -20.19
CA GLN A 319 -3.46 14.11 -20.38
C GLN A 319 -4.47 14.11 -21.52
N THR A 320 -4.61 12.97 -22.21
CA THR A 320 -5.65 12.77 -23.23
C THR A 320 -6.97 12.29 -22.63
N SER A 321 -6.92 11.65 -21.46
CA SER A 321 -8.09 11.18 -20.71
C SER A 321 -8.89 12.33 -20.08
N CYS A 322 -10.12 12.05 -19.66
CA CYS A 322 -10.88 12.94 -18.80
C CYS A 322 -10.47 12.73 -17.33
N LEU A 323 -10.86 13.67 -16.46
CA LEU A 323 -10.47 13.69 -15.04
C LEU A 323 -11.70 13.56 -14.14
N GLU A 324 -11.78 12.50 -13.35
CA GLU A 324 -12.71 12.42 -12.22
C GLU A 324 -12.06 13.10 -11.00
N VAL A 325 -12.75 14.07 -10.42
CA VAL A 325 -12.45 14.64 -9.10
C VAL A 325 -13.34 13.94 -8.09
N ALA A 326 -12.76 13.09 -7.25
CA ALA A 326 -13.48 12.19 -6.36
C ALA A 326 -13.29 12.61 -4.91
N GLY A 327 -14.40 12.95 -4.23
CA GLY A 327 -14.40 13.34 -2.83
C GLY A 327 -14.54 12.14 -1.90
N HIS A 328 -13.79 12.19 -0.80
CA HIS A 328 -13.86 11.21 0.28
C HIS A 328 -13.97 11.91 1.64
N THR A 329 -14.75 11.31 2.54
CA THR A 329 -14.86 11.75 3.93
C THR A 329 -14.63 10.57 4.87
N ARG A 330 -14.25 10.89 6.11
CA ARG A 330 -14.32 9.92 7.22
C ARG A 330 -15.77 9.50 7.44
N LYS A 331 -15.95 8.33 8.07
CA LYS A 331 -17.26 7.81 8.47
C LYS A 331 -17.88 8.77 9.50
N GLY A 332 -18.96 9.44 9.10
CA GLY A 332 -19.79 10.29 9.94
C GLY A 332 -20.95 9.52 10.56
N SER A 333 -21.97 10.27 11.00
CA SER A 333 -23.20 9.73 11.57
C SER A 333 -24.22 9.28 10.52
N SER A 334 -24.04 9.67 9.25
CA SER A 334 -24.95 9.33 8.15
C SER A 334 -24.19 9.21 6.83
N GLU A 335 -24.31 8.06 6.19
CA GLU A 335 -23.73 7.80 4.87
C GLU A 335 -24.22 8.79 3.80
N GLN A 336 -25.51 9.13 3.83
CA GLN A 336 -26.07 10.12 2.89
C GLN A 336 -25.45 11.52 3.08
N LEU A 337 -25.16 11.91 4.33
CA LEU A 337 -24.49 13.20 4.60
C LEU A 337 -23.04 13.17 4.13
N ASP A 338 -22.35 12.04 4.32
CA ASP A 338 -20.97 11.84 3.88
C ASP A 338 -20.87 11.88 2.34
N GLU A 339 -21.77 11.21 1.63
CA GLU A 339 -21.86 11.24 0.16
C GLU A 339 -22.12 12.67 -0.34
N ARG A 340 -23.07 13.39 0.26
CA ARG A 340 -23.37 14.78 -0.10
C ARG A 340 -22.17 15.70 0.13
N LEU A 341 -21.54 15.61 1.31
CA LEU A 341 -20.41 16.46 1.68
C LEU A 341 -19.18 16.20 0.80
N SER A 342 -18.89 14.92 0.54
CA SER A 342 -17.79 14.54 -0.35
C SER A 342 -18.02 15.04 -1.78
N LEU A 343 -19.24 14.93 -2.33
CA LEU A 343 -19.58 15.47 -3.64
C LEU A 343 -19.40 16.99 -3.70
N GLN A 344 -19.93 17.73 -2.73
CA GLN A 344 -19.80 19.19 -2.68
C GLN A 344 -18.34 19.65 -2.64
N ARG A 345 -17.48 18.93 -1.90
CA ARG A 345 -16.03 19.21 -1.84
C ARG A 345 -15.35 18.89 -3.18
N ALA A 346 -15.72 17.80 -3.82
CA ALA A 346 -15.22 17.45 -5.15
C ALA A 346 -15.61 18.50 -6.21
N GLU A 347 -16.87 18.95 -6.21
CA GLU A 347 -17.35 20.01 -7.09
C GLU A 347 -16.62 21.33 -6.85
N PHE A 348 -16.42 21.72 -5.58
CA PHE A 348 -15.65 22.91 -5.24
C PHE A 348 -14.23 22.86 -5.80
N VAL A 349 -13.54 21.73 -5.61
CA VAL A 349 -12.19 21.53 -6.16
C VAL A 349 -12.19 21.55 -7.68
N ARG A 350 -13.15 20.87 -8.31
CA ARG A 350 -13.33 20.89 -9.78
C ARG A 350 -13.56 22.32 -10.30
N GLN A 351 -14.33 23.15 -9.61
CA GLN A 351 -14.54 24.55 -10.01
C GLN A 351 -13.25 25.37 -9.94
N LYS A 352 -12.41 25.17 -8.91
CA LYS A 352 -11.06 25.77 -8.86
C LYS A 352 -10.16 25.25 -9.99
N LEU A 353 -10.32 23.97 -10.31
CA LEU A 353 -9.93 23.28 -11.55
C LEU A 353 -10.09 24.16 -12.80
N ILE A 354 -11.38 24.38 -13.09
CA ILE A 354 -11.90 25.04 -14.27
C ILE A 354 -11.52 26.51 -14.32
N ALA A 355 -11.51 27.19 -13.17
CA ALA A 355 -11.08 28.58 -13.09
C ALA A 355 -9.62 28.76 -13.53
N THR A 356 -8.77 27.75 -13.32
CA THR A 356 -7.37 27.74 -13.77
C THR A 356 -7.24 27.25 -15.22
N SER A 357 -8.09 26.32 -15.62
CA SER A 357 -8.08 25.67 -16.93
C SER A 357 -9.52 25.46 -17.46
N PRO A 358 -10.04 26.40 -18.27
CA PRO A 358 -11.42 26.32 -18.76
C PRO A 358 -11.72 25.05 -19.59
N ALA A 359 -10.70 24.48 -20.26
CA ALA A 359 -10.82 23.24 -21.02
C ALA A 359 -11.26 22.04 -20.16
N LEU A 360 -10.98 22.05 -18.84
CA LEU A 360 -11.42 20.99 -17.94
C LEU A 360 -12.93 21.00 -17.70
N ALA A 361 -13.66 22.07 -18.04
CA ALA A 361 -15.11 22.12 -17.83
C ALA A 361 -15.86 20.99 -18.54
N LYS A 362 -15.41 20.62 -19.75
CA LYS A 362 -15.96 19.50 -20.53
C LYS A 362 -15.19 18.20 -20.36
N ARG A 363 -14.04 18.23 -19.69
CA ARG A 363 -13.11 17.09 -19.54
C ARG A 363 -12.92 16.64 -18.10
N SER A 364 -13.83 17.05 -17.21
CA SER A 364 -13.80 16.62 -15.82
C SER A 364 -15.19 16.46 -15.23
N THR A 365 -15.31 15.51 -14.31
CA THR A 365 -16.51 15.23 -13.52
C THR A 365 -16.19 15.33 -12.03
N ALA A 366 -17.21 15.47 -11.19
CA ALA A 366 -17.09 15.40 -9.75
C ALA A 366 -17.94 14.23 -9.24
N GLN A 367 -17.40 13.46 -8.31
CA GLN A 367 -18.09 12.33 -7.68
C GLN A 367 -17.88 12.36 -6.17
N GLY A 368 -18.94 12.12 -5.39
CA GLY A 368 -18.85 11.87 -3.96
C GLY A 368 -18.88 10.37 -3.66
N TYR A 369 -17.92 9.88 -2.88
CA TYR A 369 -17.88 8.49 -2.41
C TYR A 369 -18.15 8.35 -0.90
N GLY A 370 -18.39 9.47 -0.20
CA GLY A 370 -18.54 9.51 1.24
C GLY A 370 -17.41 8.75 1.94
N SER A 371 -17.79 7.89 2.88
CA SER A 371 -16.89 7.00 3.63
C SER A 371 -16.82 5.56 3.08
N GLN A 372 -17.34 5.29 1.88
CA GLN A 372 -17.37 3.92 1.34
C GLN A 372 -16.01 3.43 0.83
N LYS A 373 -15.08 4.35 0.57
CA LYS A 373 -13.75 4.08 -0.04
C LYS A 373 -12.61 4.56 0.88
N THR A 374 -12.68 4.19 2.16
CA THR A 374 -11.61 4.43 3.13
C THR A 374 -10.34 3.67 2.75
N LEU A 375 -9.19 4.31 2.92
CA LEU A 375 -7.87 3.70 2.77
C LEU A 375 -7.42 3.09 4.09
N VAL A 376 -7.61 3.82 5.18
CA VAL A 376 -7.28 3.35 6.54
C VAL A 376 -8.51 2.68 7.14
N GLY A 377 -9.57 3.46 7.39
CA GLY A 377 -10.85 2.99 7.84
C GLY A 377 -10.87 2.57 9.31
N THR A 378 -10.04 3.18 10.18
CA THR A 378 -10.06 2.82 11.62
C THR A 378 -11.29 3.36 12.34
N GLY A 379 -11.91 4.42 11.82
CA GLY A 379 -13.12 5.03 12.40
C GLY A 379 -12.87 5.78 13.70
N LYS A 380 -11.60 6.03 14.07
CA LYS A 380 -11.21 6.73 15.31
C LYS A 380 -11.41 8.24 15.20
N GLY A 381 -11.53 8.77 13.98
CA GLY A 381 -11.82 10.19 13.75
C GLY A 381 -10.66 11.13 14.13
N ASN A 382 -9.47 10.58 14.34
CA ASN A 382 -8.26 11.33 14.71
C ASN A 382 -7.23 11.30 13.55
N ASP A 383 -5.97 11.60 13.85
CA ASP A 383 -4.90 11.69 12.86
C ASP A 383 -4.61 10.37 12.12
N SER A 384 -5.07 9.22 12.63
CA SER A 384 -4.94 7.94 11.92
C SER A 384 -5.77 7.87 10.64
N ASP A 385 -6.91 8.57 10.59
CA ASP A 385 -7.85 8.53 9.46
C ASP A 385 -7.73 9.76 8.54
N VAL A 386 -6.59 10.47 8.55
CA VAL A 386 -6.39 11.66 7.69
C VAL A 386 -6.52 11.32 6.21
N LEU A 387 -6.00 10.16 5.78
CA LEU A 387 -6.13 9.71 4.39
C LEU A 387 -7.56 9.35 3.98
N ASP A 388 -8.48 9.17 4.93
CA ASP A 388 -9.89 8.92 4.59
C ASP A 388 -10.63 10.22 4.23
N GLN A 389 -10.07 11.38 4.56
CA GLN A 389 -10.53 12.68 4.10
C GLN A 389 -9.58 13.24 3.03
N ARG A 390 -9.95 13.05 1.77
CA ARG A 390 -9.09 13.39 0.63
C ARG A 390 -9.89 13.69 -0.62
N ILE A 391 -9.21 14.21 -1.62
CA ILE A 391 -9.68 14.29 -3.00
C ILE A 391 -8.78 13.40 -3.84
N ASP A 392 -9.40 12.44 -4.53
CA ASP A 392 -8.75 11.61 -5.52
C ASP A 392 -8.91 12.25 -6.90
N PHE A 393 -7.84 12.23 -7.70
CA PHE A 393 -7.85 12.65 -9.10
C PHE A 393 -7.54 11.43 -9.96
N LYS A 394 -8.53 10.96 -10.71
CA LYS A 394 -8.45 9.71 -11.49
C LYS A 394 -8.66 9.99 -12.96
N LYS A 395 -7.97 9.27 -13.84
CA LYS A 395 -8.32 9.30 -15.26
C LYS A 395 -9.59 8.50 -15.46
N THR A 396 -10.43 9.03 -16.32
CA THR A 396 -11.62 8.34 -16.82
C THR A 396 -11.68 8.50 -18.33
N ALA A 397 -12.47 7.66 -18.98
CA ALA A 397 -12.87 7.90 -20.36
C ALA A 397 -13.58 9.26 -20.46
N CYS A 398 -13.30 9.96 -21.54
CA CYS A 398 -14.22 10.95 -22.10
C CYS A 398 -15.27 10.18 -22.92
#